data_AF-A0A8B6Y3P4-F1
#
_entry.id   AF-A0A8B6Y3P4-F1
#
_cell.length_a   1.000
_cell.length_b   1.000
_cell.length_c   1.000
_cell.angle_alpha   90.00
_cell.angle_beta   90.00
_cell.angle_gamma   90.00
#
_symmetry.space_group_name_H-M   'P 1'
#
loop_
_entity.id
_entity.type
_entity.pdbx_description
1 polymer ?
#
loop_
_entity_poly.entity_id
_entity_poly.type
_entity_poly.pdbx_seq_one_letter_code
_entity_poly.pdbx_strand_id
1 'polypeptide(L)'
;METKKRSCLNLWVDLTFDELWVYIAIISLMGIVNKPNCHMFWTKDHIFSTPIFSRLMRRDRFESIRKMMHFTDPGNKNHDDSLCKRRSLIDSLSKCFSENYTPEQNVSVDERSFPLERSFEVPRFYPN
;
A
#
# COMPACT_ATOMS: atom_id res chain seq x y z
N MET A 1 3.28 -15.87 -26.38
CA MET A 1 2.13 -15.03 -26.00
C MET A 1 2.52 -13.58 -26.26
N GLU A 2 2.11 -13.03 -27.40
CA GLU A 2 2.42 -11.65 -27.78
C GLU A 2 1.67 -10.66 -26.88
N THR A 3 2.41 -9.86 -26.11
CA THR A 3 1.82 -8.83 -25.27
C THR A 3 1.52 -7.58 -26.10
N LYS A 4 0.25 -7.17 -26.06
CA LYS A 4 -0.34 -6.01 -26.76
C LYS A 4 0.54 -4.76 -26.56
N LYS A 5 0.88 -4.07 -27.65
CA LYS A 5 1.81 -2.91 -27.79
C LYS A 5 1.53 -1.66 -26.90
N ARG A 6 0.58 -1.73 -25.97
CA ARG A 6 0.23 -0.69 -24.99
C ARG A 6 -0.03 -1.25 -23.58
N SER A 7 0.53 -2.41 -23.23
CA SER A 7 0.50 -2.90 -21.84
C SER A 7 1.36 -2.00 -20.97
N CYS A 8 0.81 -1.48 -19.87
CA CYS A 8 1.53 -0.73 -18.84
C CYS A 8 2.76 -1.47 -18.26
N LEU A 9 2.86 -2.77 -18.54
CA LEU A 9 3.96 -3.65 -18.19
C LEU A 9 5.22 -3.42 -19.05
N ASN A 10 5.08 -2.99 -20.31
CA ASN A 10 6.22 -2.84 -21.21
C ASN A 10 7.02 -1.53 -20.99
N LEU A 11 6.49 -0.63 -20.16
CA LEU A 11 7.14 0.64 -19.76
C LEU A 11 7.60 0.60 -18.29
N TRP A 12 7.70 -0.60 -17.71
CA TRP A 12 8.16 -0.74 -16.34
C TRP A 12 9.64 -0.33 -16.24
N VAL A 13 9.89 0.66 -15.39
CA VAL A 13 11.23 1.11 -15.00
C VAL A 13 11.43 0.71 -13.56
N ASP A 14 12.60 0.17 -13.23
CA ASP A 14 12.96 -0.21 -11.87
C ASP A 14 12.77 0.95 -10.90
N LEU A 15 12.34 0.62 -9.69
CA LEU A 15 12.07 1.60 -8.64
C LEU A 15 13.39 2.03 -7.99
N THR A 16 13.66 3.33 -8.01
CA THR A 16 14.79 3.89 -7.26
C THR A 16 14.41 4.17 -5.81
N PHE A 17 15.40 4.19 -4.91
CA PHE A 17 15.15 4.50 -3.49
C PHE A 17 14.52 5.89 -3.31
N ASP A 18 14.92 6.90 -4.09
CA ASP A 18 14.33 8.23 -4.06
C ASP A 18 12.84 8.22 -4.44
N GLU A 19 12.49 7.48 -5.49
CA GLU A 19 11.08 7.32 -5.89
C GLU A 19 10.26 6.58 -4.83
N LEU A 20 10.84 5.61 -4.13
CA LEU A 20 10.18 4.90 -3.04
C LEU A 20 9.88 5.85 -1.87
N TRP A 21 10.81 6.72 -1.49
CA TRP A 21 10.58 7.72 -0.45
C TRP A 21 9.49 8.73 -0.84
N VAL A 22 9.48 9.18 -2.10
CA VAL A 22 8.41 10.04 -2.62
C VAL A 22 7.06 9.32 -2.59
N TYR A 23 7.03 8.03 -2.93
CA TYR A 23 5.82 7.21 -2.87
C TYR A 23 5.29 7.09 -1.43
N ILE A 24 6.15 6.84 -0.46
CA ILE A 24 5.79 6.81 0.97
C ILE A 24 5.26 8.18 1.42
N ALA A 25 5.92 9.28 1.04
CA ALA A 25 5.48 10.64 1.36
C ALA A 25 4.08 10.94 0.80
N ILE A 26 3.77 10.47 -0.42
CA ILE A 26 2.43 10.57 -1.02
C ILE A 26 1.40 9.79 -0.20
N ILE A 27 1.71 8.57 0.24
CA ILE A 27 0.80 7.77 1.09
C ILE A 27 0.52 8.49 2.41
N SER A 28 1.55 9.01 3.07
CA SER A 28 1.39 9.80 4.29
C SER A 28 0.52 11.03 4.06
N LEU A 29 0.70 11.72 2.94
CA LEU A 29 -0.10 12.90 2.58
C LEU A 29 -1.55 12.54 2.25
N MET A 30 -1.82 11.38 1.66
CA MET A 30 -3.19 10.86 1.46
C MET A 30 -3.89 10.56 2.79
N GLY A 31 -3.14 10.16 3.83
CA GLY A 31 -3.67 9.99 5.18
C GLY A 31 -4.12 11.31 5.82
N ILE A 32 -3.48 12.43 5.46
CA ILE A 32 -3.83 13.77 5.93
C ILE A 32 -4.96 14.37 5.09
N VAL A 33 -4.83 14.31 3.76
CA VAL A 33 -5.79 14.85 2.80
C VAL A 33 -6.69 13.72 2.35
N ASN A 34 -7.80 13.51 3.04
CA ASN A 34 -8.70 12.44 2.66
C ASN A 34 -9.55 12.82 1.43
N LYS A 35 -9.54 11.96 0.41
CA LYS A 35 -10.40 12.08 -0.79
C LYS A 35 -11.08 10.73 -1.03
N PRO A 36 -12.34 10.72 -1.50
CA PRO A 36 -13.10 9.48 -1.63
C PRO A 36 -12.51 8.52 -2.66
N ASN A 37 -11.84 9.04 -3.70
CA ASN A 37 -11.25 8.23 -4.76
C ASN A 37 -9.77 8.53 -4.95
N CYS A 38 -8.97 7.47 -5.14
CA CYS A 38 -7.53 7.58 -5.44
C CYS A 38 -7.25 8.44 -6.69
N HIS A 39 -8.13 8.40 -7.69
CA HIS A 39 -7.94 9.20 -8.91
C HIS A 39 -8.10 10.71 -8.67
N MET A 40 -8.89 11.11 -7.66
CA MET A 40 -9.16 12.52 -7.36
C MET A 40 -7.94 13.28 -6.86
N PHE A 41 -6.91 12.58 -6.37
CA PHE A 41 -5.65 13.19 -5.96
C PHE A 41 -4.88 13.81 -7.13
N TRP A 42 -5.06 13.29 -8.34
CA TRP A 42 -4.41 13.77 -9.57
C TRP A 42 -5.38 14.46 -10.55
N THR A 43 -6.58 14.80 -10.07
CA THR A 43 -7.58 15.49 -10.89
C THR A 43 -7.22 16.97 -11.08
N LYS A 44 -7.51 17.49 -12.29
CA LYS A 44 -7.29 18.90 -12.65
C LYS A 44 -8.51 19.80 -12.37
N ASP A 45 -9.62 19.23 -11.93
CA ASP A 45 -10.83 19.99 -11.59
C ASP A 45 -10.54 20.98 -10.48
N HIS A 46 -10.88 22.25 -10.70
CA HIS A 46 -10.57 23.35 -9.79
C HIS A 46 -11.08 23.13 -8.35
N ILE A 47 -12.14 22.37 -8.17
CA ILE A 47 -12.77 22.10 -6.85
C ILE A 47 -11.92 21.13 -6.03
N PHE A 48 -11.29 20.14 -6.68
CA PHE A 48 -10.59 19.04 -6.01
C PHE A 48 -9.09 19.02 -6.29
N SER A 49 -8.59 19.93 -7.11
CA SER A 49 -7.20 19.95 -7.55
C SER A 49 -6.27 20.19 -6.37
N THR A 50 -5.40 19.21 -6.14
CA THR A 50 -4.32 19.27 -5.17
C THR A 50 -2.99 19.18 -5.92
N PRO A 51 -2.40 20.32 -6.32
CA PRO A 51 -1.28 20.35 -7.27
C PRO A 51 -0.02 19.63 -6.74
N ILE A 52 0.10 19.50 -5.41
CA ILE A 52 1.22 18.85 -4.75
C ILE A 52 1.39 17.37 -5.18
N PHE A 53 0.31 16.61 -5.34
CA PHE A 53 0.39 15.20 -5.72
C PHE A 53 0.91 15.03 -7.15
N SER A 54 0.45 15.88 -8.07
CA SER A 54 0.89 15.87 -9.47
C SER A 54 2.34 16.35 -9.63
N ARG A 55 2.80 17.22 -8.72
CA ARG A 55 4.19 17.69 -8.68
C ARG A 55 5.16 16.64 -8.14
N LEU A 56 4.74 15.86 -7.14
CA LEU A 56 5.57 14.83 -6.53
C LEU A 56 5.77 13.63 -7.44
N MET A 57 4.69 13.09 -8.01
CA MET A 57 4.77 11.92 -8.89
C MET A 57 3.59 11.90 -9.86
N ARG A 58 3.83 11.44 -11.10
CA ARG A 58 2.74 11.22 -12.06
C ARG A 58 1.83 10.09 -11.59
N ARG A 59 0.51 10.24 -11.78
CA ARG A 59 -0.50 9.22 -11.47
C ARG A 59 -0.13 7.85 -12.03
N ASP A 60 0.25 7.79 -13.30
CA ASP A 60 0.55 6.52 -13.98
C ASP A 60 1.77 5.83 -13.36
N ARG A 61 2.77 6.58 -12.89
CA ARG A 61 3.93 6.03 -12.17
C ARG A 61 3.52 5.51 -10.80
N PHE A 62 2.72 6.27 -10.05
CA PHE A 62 2.17 5.83 -8.76
C PHE A 62 1.36 4.53 -8.89
N GLU A 63 0.48 4.43 -9.89
CA GLU A 63 -0.31 3.23 -10.14
C GLU A 63 0.55 2.04 -10.56
N SER A 64 1.59 2.26 -11.38
CA SER A 64 2.53 1.20 -11.75
C SER A 64 3.27 0.68 -10.52
N ILE A 65 3.81 1.56 -9.67
CA ILE A 65 4.51 1.17 -8.43
C ILE A 65 3.58 0.37 -7.52
N ARG A 66 2.37 0.87 -7.32
CA ARG A 66 1.34 0.19 -6.51
C ARG A 66 1.04 -1.23 -7.03
N LYS A 67 1.03 -1.44 -8.35
CA LYS A 67 0.71 -2.75 -8.96
C LYS A 67 1.86 -3.75 -8.88
N MET A 68 3.12 -3.30 -8.98
CA MET A 68 4.30 -4.16 -9.00
C MET A 68 4.95 -4.39 -7.64
N MET A 69 4.45 -3.72 -6.59
CA MET A 69 4.98 -3.86 -5.25
C MET A 69 4.71 -5.26 -4.70
N HIS A 70 5.74 -6.11 -4.70
CA HIS A 70 5.72 -7.46 -4.19
C HIS A 70 6.82 -7.64 -3.14
N PHE A 71 6.44 -8.08 -1.94
CA PHE A 71 7.37 -8.25 -0.81
C PHE A 71 7.80 -9.71 -0.59
N THR A 72 7.23 -10.65 -1.37
CA THR A 72 7.51 -12.08 -1.24
C THR A 72 7.83 -12.65 -2.61
N ASP A 73 8.88 -13.47 -2.68
CA ASP A 73 9.25 -14.20 -3.89
C ASP A 73 8.11 -15.14 -4.32
N PRO A 74 7.67 -15.11 -5.60
CA PRO A 74 6.67 -16.04 -6.10
C PRO A 74 7.00 -17.53 -5.92
N GLY A 75 8.26 -17.92 -5.76
CA GLY A 75 8.70 -19.31 -5.58
C GLY A 75 8.52 -19.89 -4.18
N ASN A 76 8.30 -19.07 -3.15
CA ASN A 76 8.21 -19.51 -1.75
C ASN A 76 6.79 -19.34 -1.17
N LYS A 77 5.76 -19.57 -2.00
CA LYS A 77 4.36 -19.40 -1.60
C LYS A 77 3.88 -20.65 -0.87
N ASN A 78 3.84 -20.58 0.46
CA ASN A 78 3.00 -21.48 1.24
C ASN A 78 1.53 -21.16 0.93
N HIS A 79 0.87 -22.07 0.20
CA HIS A 79 -0.52 -21.90 -0.25
C HIS A 79 -1.53 -21.84 0.89
N ASP A 80 -1.16 -22.30 2.08
CA ASP A 80 -2.01 -22.33 3.27
C ASP A 80 -2.06 -20.96 4.00
N ASP A 81 -1.03 -20.12 3.82
CA ASP A 81 -1.00 -18.77 4.42
C ASP A 81 -1.49 -17.71 3.43
N SER A 82 -2.75 -17.31 3.60
CA SER A 82 -3.35 -16.23 2.80
C SER A 82 -2.65 -14.86 2.96
N LEU A 83 -1.82 -14.68 3.99
CA LEU A 83 -1.03 -13.48 4.25
C LEU A 83 0.43 -13.60 3.80
N CYS A 84 0.83 -14.73 3.21
CA CYS A 84 2.21 -15.01 2.79
C CYS A 84 2.84 -13.87 1.95
N LYS A 85 2.04 -13.19 1.12
CA LYS A 85 2.49 -12.05 0.26
C LYS A 85 2.91 -10.79 1.03
N ARG A 86 2.46 -10.63 2.28
CA ARG A 86 2.72 -9.45 3.13
C ARG A 86 3.44 -9.81 4.42
N ARG A 87 3.56 -11.12 4.72
CA ARG A 87 4.10 -11.64 5.97
C ARG A 87 5.54 -11.18 6.22
N SER A 88 6.40 -11.26 5.21
CA SER A 88 7.79 -10.80 5.31
C SER A 88 7.91 -9.34 5.74
N LEU A 89 7.06 -8.46 5.21
CA LEU A 89 7.02 -7.05 5.61
C LEU A 89 6.56 -6.90 7.07
N ILE A 90 5.47 -7.58 7.45
CA ILE A 90 4.89 -7.49 8.80
C ILE A 90 5.89 -8.00 9.84
N ASP A 91 6.53 -9.13 9.59
CA ASP A 91 7.53 -9.70 10.50
C ASP A 91 8.75 -8.78 10.65
N SER A 92 9.21 -8.17 9.55
CA SER A 92 10.31 -7.20 9.59
C SER A 92 9.94 -5.95 10.41
N LEU A 93 8.73 -5.43 10.23
CA LEU A 93 8.24 -4.28 10.99
C LEU A 93 8.07 -4.62 12.48
N SER A 94 7.48 -5.78 12.78
CA SER A 94 7.30 -6.26 14.15
C SER A 94 8.64 -6.36 14.88
N LYS A 95 9.64 -6.98 14.23
CA LYS A 95 11.00 -7.05 14.77
C LYS A 95 11.58 -5.66 15.05
N CYS A 96 11.46 -4.74 14.09
CA CYS A 96 11.94 -3.37 14.26
C CYS A 96 11.25 -2.67 15.44
N PHE A 97 9.95 -2.83 15.60
CA PHE A 97 9.22 -2.23 16.74
C PHE A 97 9.63 -2.86 18.07
N SER A 98 9.80 -4.18 18.14
CA SER A 98 10.27 -4.85 19.36
C SER A 98 11.68 -4.46 19.76
N GLU A 99 12.56 -4.17 18.80
CA GLU A 99 13.94 -3.74 19.07
C GLU A 99 14.03 -2.27 19.51
N ASN A 100 13.16 -1.40 18.97
CA ASN A 100 13.22 0.05 19.21
C ASN A 100 12.29 0.54 20.33
N TYR A 101 11.32 -0.27 20.76
CA TYR A 101 10.34 0.12 21.77
C TYR A 101 10.31 -0.87 22.93
N THR A 102 10.60 -0.36 24.14
CA THR A 102 10.39 -1.11 25.39
C THR A 102 9.11 -0.61 26.04
N PRO A 103 8.08 -1.47 26.22
CA PRO A 103 6.82 -1.04 26.84
C PRO A 103 7.01 -0.70 28.32
N GLU A 104 6.18 0.20 28.83
CA GLU A 104 6.08 0.50 30.25
C GLU A 104 5.25 -0.56 31.00
N GLN A 105 5.09 -0.40 32.33
CA GLN A 105 4.46 -1.39 33.20
C GLN A 105 3.01 -1.74 32.81
N ASN A 106 2.25 -0.80 32.23
CA ASN A 106 0.85 -1.00 31.88
C ASN A 106 0.68 -1.04 30.37
N VAL A 107 0.29 -2.20 29.83
CA VAL A 107 0.03 -2.40 28.40
C VAL A 107 -1.41 -2.85 28.22
N SER A 108 -2.13 -2.19 27.31
CA SER A 108 -3.45 -2.64 26.86
C SER A 108 -3.33 -3.45 25.58
N VAL A 109 -4.11 -4.53 25.50
CA VAL A 109 -4.26 -5.35 24.30
C VAL A 109 -5.68 -5.15 23.79
N ASP A 110 -5.80 -4.75 22.53
CA ASP A 110 -7.07 -4.52 21.87
C ASP A 110 -7.02 -5.11 20.44
N GLU A 111 -8.17 -5.55 19.94
CA GLU A 111 -8.30 -6.15 18.62
C GLU A 111 -8.79 -5.12 17.61
N ARG A 112 -8.05 -4.94 16.51
CA ARG A 112 -8.50 -4.14 15.37
C ARG A 112 -8.74 -5.01 14.16
N SER A 113 -9.97 -5.01 13.68
CA SER A 113 -10.33 -5.61 12.41
C SER A 113 -10.24 -4.57 11.29
N PHE A 114 -9.59 -4.95 10.19
CA PHE A 114 -9.60 -4.15 8.97
C PHE A 114 -10.57 -4.82 7.99
N PRO A 115 -11.54 -4.09 7.43
CA PRO A 115 -12.37 -4.61 6.35
C PRO A 115 -11.47 -5.00 5.18
N LEU A 116 -11.31 -6.31 4.97
CA LEU A 116 -10.65 -6.83 3.80
C LEU A 116 -11.75 -7.12 2.78
N GLU A 117 -11.80 -6.32 1.71
CA GLU A 117 -12.63 -6.62 0.53
C GLU A 117 -12.09 -7.90 -0.14
N ARG A 118 -12.38 -9.06 0.46
CA ARG A 118 -12.35 -10.34 -0.22
C ARG A 118 -13.75 -10.58 -0.74
N SER A 119 -13.87 -10.84 -2.03
CA SER A 119 -15.13 -11.11 -2.72
C SER A 119 -15.89 -12.36 -2.22
N PHE A 120 -15.43 -13.03 -1.15
CA PHE A 120 -15.93 -14.33 -0.70
C PHE A 120 -16.04 -14.53 0.82
N GLU A 121 -15.73 -13.55 1.66
CA GLU A 121 -15.92 -13.69 3.11
C GLU A 121 -16.75 -12.53 3.66
N VAL A 122 -17.84 -12.87 4.34
CA VAL A 122 -18.74 -11.93 5.02
C VAL A 122 -17.93 -11.16 6.06
N PRO A 123 -18.00 -9.82 6.09
CA PRO A 123 -17.37 -9.04 7.15
C PRO A 123 -17.83 -9.54 8.53
N ARG A 124 -16.90 -9.95 9.40
CA ARG A 124 -17.23 -10.30 10.79
C ARG A 124 -17.71 -9.05 11.51
N PHE A 125 -19.02 -8.98 11.74
CA PHE A 125 -19.67 -7.91 12.47
C PHE A 125 -19.59 -8.21 13.96
N TYR A 126 -18.94 -7.34 14.72
CA TYR A 126 -18.96 -7.38 16.19
C TYR A 126 -19.87 -6.24 16.65
N PRO A 127 -21.06 -6.52 17.22
CA PRO A 127 -21.85 -5.48 17.85
C PRO A 127 -21.13 -5.00 19.12
N ASN A 128 -21.13 -3.69 19.33
CA ASN A 128 -20.66 -3.07 20.58
C ASN A 128 -21.62 -3.33 21.73
#